data_AF-A0A2N2BXP4-F1
#
_entry.id   AF-A0A2N2BXP4-F1
#
_cell.length_a   1.000
_cell.length_b   1.000
_cell.length_c   1.000
_cell.angle_alpha   90.00
_cell.angle_beta   90.00
_cell.angle_gamma   90.00
#
_symmetry.space_group_name_H-M   'P 1'
#
loop_
_entity.id
_entity.type
_entity.pdbx_description
1 polymer ?
#
loop_
_entity_poly.entity_id
_entity_poly.type
_entity_poly.pdbx_seq_one_letter_code
_entity_poly.pdbx_strand_id
1 'polypeptide(L)'
;MRNKLRVLSLLIILSLIMLSLSACEFVTNPYNRLNKLKNEWHDKIIAHFEENEEFFNELVNVILEDYPNTYLILNNKGRQHTDKYVIDIRGSALDDKIDLSLSETLTIERLNKIFCSKEDWKSDDTPKENIMKYFSLGINPKYNDGEDVWCDFSLLNNSYIRLIYSSSGKELEDDFRSVGYFINDNWYIRYYDRSLDSFDHSEMYDRLFN
;
A
#
# COMPACT_ATOMS: atom_id res chain seq x y z
N MET A 1 25.83 47.97 -29.44
CA MET A 1 26.05 47.18 -28.20
C MET A 1 24.83 47.11 -27.28
N ARG A 2 24.12 48.22 -27.03
CA ARG A 2 22.98 48.30 -26.08
C ARG A 2 21.84 47.29 -26.34
N ASN A 3 21.49 47.03 -27.60
CA ASN A 3 20.44 46.04 -27.93
C ASN A 3 20.88 44.59 -27.69
N LYS A 4 22.18 44.27 -27.90
CA LYS A 4 22.70 42.91 -27.64
C LYS A 4 22.73 42.61 -26.14
N LEU A 5 23.07 43.59 -25.31
CA LEU A 5 22.99 43.47 -23.84
C LEU A 5 21.55 43.30 -23.34
N ARG A 6 20.59 44.03 -23.91
CA ARG A 6 19.16 43.88 -23.57
C ARG A 6 18.62 42.49 -23.89
N VAL A 7 18.97 41.95 -25.06
CA VAL A 7 18.56 40.59 -25.47
C VAL A 7 19.19 39.54 -24.55
N LEU A 8 20.47 39.70 -24.19
CA LEU A 8 21.16 38.78 -23.27
C LEU A 8 20.53 38.80 -21.87
N SER A 9 20.22 39.98 -21.33
CA SER A 9 19.52 40.11 -20.04
C SER A 9 18.14 39.46 -20.07
N LEU A 10 17.40 39.59 -21.18
CA LEU A 10 16.07 38.99 -21.33
C LEU A 10 16.15 37.46 -21.38
N LEU A 11 17.16 36.91 -22.06
CA LEU A 11 17.41 35.47 -22.09
C LEU A 11 17.80 34.92 -20.71
N ILE A 12 18.63 35.63 -19.96
CA ILE A 12 19.00 35.22 -18.60
C ILE A 12 17.78 35.21 -17.67
N ILE A 13 16.93 36.24 -17.75
CA ILE A 13 15.70 36.31 -16.97
C ILE A 13 14.74 35.17 -17.36
N LEU A 14 14.58 34.88 -18.66
CA LEU A 14 13.76 33.77 -19.11
C LEU A 14 14.30 32.41 -18.61
N SER A 15 15.61 32.21 -18.68
CA SER A 15 16.24 30.98 -18.16
C SER A 15 16.05 30.84 -16.65
N LEU A 16 16.16 31.94 -15.89
CA LEU A 16 15.91 31.94 -14.44
C LEU A 16 14.44 31.66 -14.11
N ILE A 17 13.50 32.19 -14.89
CA ILE A 17 12.06 31.89 -14.76
C ILE A 17 11.77 30.42 -15.08
N MET A 18 12.39 29.86 -16.12
CA MET A 18 12.22 28.44 -16.46
C MET A 18 12.85 27.52 -15.39
N LEU A 19 14.00 27.90 -14.83
CA LEU A 19 14.64 27.20 -13.71
C LEU A 19 13.82 27.30 -12.42
N SER A 20 13.17 28.44 -12.16
CA SER A 20 12.30 28.59 -10.99
C SER A 20 10.94 27.90 -11.16
N LEU A 21 10.37 27.85 -12.37
CA LEU A 21 9.15 27.08 -12.67
C LEU A 21 9.40 25.56 -12.52
N SER A 22 10.52 25.07 -13.06
CA SER A 22 10.91 23.66 -12.86
C SER A 22 11.23 23.35 -11.39
N ALA A 23 11.85 24.27 -10.65
CA ALA A 23 12.01 24.13 -9.19
C ALA A 23 10.70 24.25 -8.39
N CYS A 24 9.68 24.93 -8.93
CA CYS A 24 8.35 25.03 -8.32
C CYS A 24 7.51 23.75 -8.55
N GLU A 25 7.69 23.08 -9.70
CA GLU A 25 7.19 21.71 -9.91
C GLU A 25 7.83 20.67 -8.94
N PHE A 26 9.03 20.97 -8.40
CA PHE A 26 9.66 20.16 -7.34
C PHE A 26 9.08 20.38 -5.95
N VAL A 27 8.25 21.41 -5.73
CA VAL A 27 7.30 21.44 -4.61
C VAL A 27 6.11 20.59 -5.04
N THR A 28 6.35 19.29 -5.19
CA THR A 28 5.32 18.34 -5.60
C THR A 28 4.19 18.43 -4.60
N ASN A 29 3.06 19.01 -4.99
CA ASN A 29 1.84 19.00 -4.22
C ASN A 29 1.61 17.55 -3.74
N PRO A 30 1.47 17.31 -2.42
CA PRO A 30 1.15 16.02 -1.84
C PRO A 30 0.13 15.20 -2.62
N TYR A 31 -0.93 15.86 -3.09
CA TYR A 31 -2.00 15.26 -3.88
C TYR A 31 -1.51 14.75 -5.23
N ASN A 32 -0.50 15.37 -5.85
CA ASN A 32 0.06 14.88 -7.12
C ASN A 32 0.75 13.52 -6.95
N ARG A 33 1.32 13.23 -5.78
CA ARG A 33 1.95 11.92 -5.51
C ARG A 33 0.92 10.84 -5.26
N LEU A 34 -0.06 11.10 -4.40
CA LEU A 34 -1.17 10.16 -4.16
C LEU A 34 -1.98 9.91 -5.45
N ASN A 35 -2.25 10.95 -6.24
CA ASN A 35 -2.89 10.81 -7.55
C ASN A 35 -2.05 10.00 -8.54
N LYS A 36 -0.73 10.17 -8.53
CA LYS A 36 0.16 9.35 -9.37
C LYS A 36 0.10 7.88 -8.97
N LEU A 37 0.18 7.58 -7.67
CA LEU A 37 0.05 6.20 -7.17
C LEU A 37 -1.30 5.59 -7.57
N LYS A 38 -2.39 6.33 -7.38
CA LYS A 38 -3.72 5.90 -7.81
C LYS A 38 -3.75 5.61 -9.32
N ASN A 39 -3.37 6.56 -10.16
CA ASN A 39 -3.44 6.40 -11.61
C ASN A 39 -2.57 5.24 -12.13
N GLU A 40 -1.51 4.86 -11.44
CA GLU A 40 -0.61 3.78 -11.84
C GLU A 40 -1.10 2.38 -11.40
N TRP A 41 -1.79 2.30 -10.27
CA TRP A 41 -2.07 1.04 -9.58
C TRP A 41 -3.54 0.69 -9.42
N HIS A 42 -4.45 1.67 -9.40
CA HIS A 42 -5.85 1.47 -9.01
C HIS A 42 -6.54 0.37 -9.81
N ASP A 43 -6.56 0.50 -11.13
CA ASP A 43 -7.23 -0.47 -12.01
C ASP A 43 -6.60 -1.86 -11.94
N LYS A 44 -5.28 -1.95 -11.72
CA LYS A 44 -4.57 -3.23 -11.57
C LYS A 44 -4.94 -3.94 -10.28
N ILE A 45 -5.12 -3.17 -9.20
CA ILE A 45 -5.51 -3.72 -7.90
C ILE A 45 -6.96 -4.18 -7.96
N ILE A 46 -7.86 -3.41 -8.56
CA ILE A 46 -9.26 -3.81 -8.75
C ILE A 46 -9.34 -5.09 -9.58
N ALA A 47 -8.70 -5.14 -10.75
CA ALA A 47 -8.71 -6.34 -11.59
C ALA A 47 -8.15 -7.56 -10.85
N HIS A 48 -7.03 -7.41 -10.13
CA HIS A 48 -6.45 -8.52 -9.37
C HIS A 48 -7.34 -8.95 -8.20
N PHE A 49 -8.02 -8.01 -7.54
CA PHE A 49 -9.00 -8.31 -6.50
C PHE A 49 -10.18 -9.09 -7.08
N GLU A 50 -10.81 -8.60 -8.15
CA GLU A 50 -11.96 -9.25 -8.79
C GLU A 50 -11.62 -10.66 -9.29
N GLU A 51 -10.43 -10.87 -9.85
CA GLU A 51 -9.94 -12.18 -10.27
C GLU A 51 -9.76 -13.18 -9.11
N ASN A 52 -9.57 -12.69 -7.88
CA ASN A 52 -9.22 -13.49 -6.70
C ASN A 52 -10.18 -13.25 -5.51
N GLU A 53 -11.33 -12.61 -5.72
CA GLU A 53 -12.21 -12.09 -4.66
C GLU A 53 -12.66 -13.21 -3.71
N GLU A 54 -13.07 -14.35 -4.27
CA GLU A 54 -13.45 -15.54 -3.50
C GLU A 54 -12.34 -15.95 -2.53
N PHE A 55 -11.09 -15.94 -3.00
CA PHE A 55 -9.95 -16.36 -2.19
C PHE A 55 -9.55 -15.30 -1.15
N PHE A 56 -9.66 -14.00 -1.46
CA PHE A 56 -9.49 -12.93 -0.46
C PHE A 56 -10.50 -13.06 0.68
N ASN A 57 -11.78 -13.24 0.34
CA ASN A 57 -12.87 -13.37 1.32
C ASN A 57 -12.70 -14.64 2.16
N GLU A 58 -12.38 -15.77 1.53
CA GLU A 58 -12.11 -17.03 2.23
C GLU A 58 -10.94 -16.88 3.23
N LEU A 59 -9.83 -16.29 2.78
CA LEU A 59 -8.66 -16.10 3.63
C LEU A 59 -8.98 -15.20 4.83
N VAL A 60 -9.68 -14.09 4.62
CA VAL A 60 -10.12 -13.19 5.70
C VAL A 60 -11.03 -13.93 6.67
N ASN A 61 -12.02 -14.68 6.18
CA ASN A 61 -12.96 -15.41 7.03
C ASN A 61 -12.24 -16.43 7.92
N VAL A 62 -11.35 -17.23 7.35
CA VAL A 62 -10.55 -18.21 8.11
C VAL A 62 -9.71 -17.53 9.18
N ILE A 63 -9.00 -16.46 8.82
CA ILE A 63 -8.14 -15.75 9.78
C ILE A 63 -8.97 -15.13 10.92
N LEU A 64 -10.14 -14.58 10.61
CA LEU A 64 -11.02 -13.98 11.61
C LEU A 64 -11.73 -15.01 12.49
N GLU A 65 -12.04 -16.20 11.97
CA GLU A 65 -12.63 -17.32 12.71
C GLU A 65 -11.62 -17.93 13.69
N ASP A 66 -10.40 -18.20 13.22
CA ASP A 66 -9.36 -18.86 14.03
C ASP A 66 -8.66 -17.89 15.00
N TYR A 67 -8.52 -16.61 14.61
CA TYR A 67 -7.75 -15.62 15.36
C TYR A 67 -8.50 -14.28 15.57
N PRO A 68 -9.72 -14.31 16.13
CA PRO A 68 -10.48 -13.09 16.35
C PRO A 68 -9.71 -12.14 17.27
N ASN A 69 -9.67 -10.85 16.91
CA ASN A 69 -9.03 -9.79 17.70
C ASN A 69 -7.57 -10.07 18.12
N THR A 70 -6.82 -10.79 17.28
CA THR A 70 -5.43 -11.13 17.53
C THR A 70 -4.49 -10.35 16.62
N TYR A 71 -3.43 -9.78 17.19
CA TYR A 71 -2.35 -9.21 16.37
C TYR A 71 -1.62 -10.35 15.67
N LEU A 72 -1.71 -10.38 14.34
CA LEU A 72 -1.07 -11.40 13.53
C LEU A 72 -0.53 -10.84 12.22
N ILE A 73 0.49 -11.50 11.67
CA ILE A 73 1.02 -11.24 10.33
C ILE A 73 1.18 -12.58 9.61
N LEU A 74 0.46 -12.78 8.51
CA LEU A 74 0.69 -13.85 7.55
C LEU A 74 1.64 -13.37 6.45
N ASN A 75 2.77 -14.07 6.24
CA ASN A 75 3.69 -13.78 5.14
C ASN A 75 4.48 -15.02 4.68
N ASN A 76 5.09 -14.93 3.50
CA ASN A 76 6.03 -15.93 3.02
C ASN A 76 7.43 -15.68 3.61
N LYS A 77 7.85 -16.50 4.56
CA LYS A 77 9.19 -16.45 5.18
C LYS A 77 10.26 -17.11 4.32
N GLY A 78 9.85 -17.99 3.40
CA GLY A 78 10.78 -18.75 2.57
C GLY A 78 11.47 -17.94 1.48
N ARG A 79 10.97 -16.72 1.18
CA ARG A 79 11.52 -15.77 0.20
C ARG A 79 11.91 -16.49 -1.09
N GLN A 80 13.17 -16.35 -1.56
CA GLN A 80 13.68 -16.93 -2.80
C GLN A 80 13.90 -18.46 -2.78
N HIS A 81 13.89 -19.09 -1.59
CA HIS A 81 14.33 -20.49 -1.47
C HIS A 81 13.17 -21.48 -1.43
N THR A 82 12.07 -21.10 -0.79
CA THR A 82 10.91 -21.97 -0.58
C THR A 82 9.65 -21.14 -0.47
N ASP A 83 8.51 -21.74 -0.78
CA ASP A 83 7.21 -21.14 -0.45
C ASP A 83 6.81 -21.67 0.92
N LYS A 84 7.14 -20.89 1.95
CA LYS A 84 6.84 -21.23 3.34
C LYS A 84 6.12 -20.06 3.99
N TYR A 85 4.80 -20.20 4.09
CA TYR A 85 3.97 -19.23 4.78
C TYR A 85 3.99 -19.46 6.29
N VAL A 86 3.99 -18.38 7.06
CA VAL A 86 3.98 -18.39 8.53
C VAL A 86 3.04 -17.30 9.01
N ILE A 87 2.33 -17.60 10.11
CA ILE A 87 1.61 -16.60 10.89
C ILE A 87 2.46 -16.22 12.10
N ASP A 88 2.81 -14.95 12.22
CA ASP A 88 3.49 -14.39 13.39
C ASP A 88 2.45 -13.75 14.32
N ILE A 89 2.24 -14.27 15.54
CA ILE A 89 1.28 -13.74 16.52
C ILE A 89 1.97 -12.89 17.59
N ARG A 90 1.49 -11.66 17.84
CA ARG A 90 1.92 -10.75 18.92
C ARG A 90 3.43 -10.49 19.04
N GLY A 91 4.22 -10.65 17.98
CA GLY A 91 5.66 -10.36 17.99
C GLY A 91 6.51 -11.32 18.85
N SER A 92 5.90 -12.23 19.60
CA SER A 92 6.53 -13.48 20.02
C SER A 92 6.45 -14.41 18.81
N ALA A 93 7.58 -14.69 18.17
CA ALA A 93 7.69 -15.91 17.38
C ALA A 93 7.42 -17.06 18.37
N LEU A 94 6.15 -17.49 18.47
CA LEU A 94 5.85 -18.78 19.04
C LEU A 94 6.62 -19.76 18.17
N ASP A 95 7.61 -20.41 18.81
CA ASP A 95 8.44 -21.46 18.27
C ASP A 95 7.74 -22.22 17.14
N ASP A 96 8.35 -22.17 15.96
CA ASP A 96 8.39 -23.26 14.98
C ASP A 96 7.18 -24.22 14.99
N LYS A 97 5.98 -23.70 14.72
CA LYS A 97 4.82 -24.36 14.09
C LYS A 97 3.53 -23.65 14.53
N ILE A 98 3.18 -22.58 13.84
CA ILE A 98 1.76 -22.45 13.48
C ILE A 98 1.64 -23.24 12.18
N ASP A 99 1.16 -24.47 12.34
CA ASP A 99 0.84 -25.34 11.22
C ASP A 99 -0.26 -24.65 10.40
N LEU A 100 -0.09 -24.56 9.08
CA LEU A 100 -1.05 -23.93 8.17
C LEU A 100 -2.30 -24.81 7.97
N SER A 101 -2.77 -25.49 9.02
CA SER A 101 -4.08 -26.13 9.01
C SER A 101 -5.23 -25.10 9.09
N LEU A 102 -5.00 -23.88 8.59
CA LEU A 102 -5.96 -22.77 8.54
C LEU A 102 -7.23 -23.20 7.78
N SER A 103 -7.06 -24.04 6.77
CA SER A 103 -8.16 -24.75 6.10
C SER A 103 -7.58 -25.76 5.11
N GLU A 104 -8.31 -26.84 4.82
CA GLU A 104 -8.01 -27.74 3.69
C GLU A 104 -7.96 -26.99 2.34
N THR A 105 -8.59 -25.82 2.27
CA THR A 105 -8.74 -25.01 1.06
C THR A 105 -7.63 -23.96 0.88
N LEU A 106 -6.88 -23.58 1.93
CA LEU A 106 -5.81 -22.57 1.86
C LEU A 106 -4.45 -23.18 1.48
N THR A 107 -4.33 -23.70 0.26
CA THR A 107 -3.09 -24.32 -0.23
C THR A 107 -1.99 -23.30 -0.54
N ILE A 108 -0.72 -23.74 -0.54
CA ILE A 108 0.44 -22.92 -0.96
C ILE A 108 0.23 -22.35 -2.38
N GLU A 109 -0.33 -23.15 -3.29
CA GLU A 109 -0.59 -22.72 -4.66
C GLU A 109 -1.58 -21.54 -4.71
N ARG A 110 -2.66 -21.60 -3.93
CA ARG A 110 -3.62 -20.49 -3.86
C ARG A 110 -2.99 -19.28 -3.18
N LEU A 111 -2.27 -19.47 -2.07
CA LEU A 111 -1.55 -18.39 -1.39
C LEU A 111 -0.57 -17.68 -2.34
N ASN A 112 0.14 -18.41 -3.19
CA ASN A 112 1.05 -17.87 -4.20
C ASN A 112 0.36 -17.03 -5.29
N LYS A 113 -0.98 -17.09 -5.43
CA LYS A 113 -1.73 -16.20 -6.34
C LYS A 113 -1.80 -14.77 -5.79
N ILE A 114 -1.98 -14.62 -4.48
CA ILE A 114 -2.12 -13.33 -3.81
C ILE A 114 -0.79 -12.85 -3.26
N PHE A 115 -0.05 -13.71 -2.57
CA PHE A 115 1.19 -13.33 -1.88
C PHE A 115 2.43 -13.61 -2.71
N CYS A 116 3.47 -12.83 -2.46
CA CYS A 116 4.78 -13.03 -3.06
C CYS A 116 5.32 -14.43 -2.74
N SER A 117 5.75 -15.10 -3.80
CA SER A 117 6.33 -16.46 -3.81
C SER A 117 7.82 -16.38 -4.13
N LYS A 118 8.53 -17.51 -4.04
CA LYS A 118 9.93 -17.61 -4.46
C LYS A 118 10.18 -17.18 -5.90
N GLU A 119 9.18 -17.34 -6.77
CA GLU A 119 9.28 -17.02 -8.19
C GLU A 119 9.23 -15.50 -8.46
N ASP A 120 8.83 -14.71 -7.47
CA ASP A 120 8.67 -13.26 -7.57
C ASP A 120 9.96 -12.49 -7.24
N TRP A 121 11.03 -13.20 -6.88
CA TRP A 121 12.33 -12.63 -6.52
C TRP A 121 13.34 -12.80 -7.66
N LYS A 122 14.24 -11.83 -7.78
CA LYS A 122 15.46 -11.93 -8.58
C LYS A 122 16.53 -12.66 -7.77
N SER A 123 17.61 -13.07 -8.43
CA SER A 123 18.73 -13.76 -7.80
C SER A 123 19.52 -12.91 -6.80
N ASP A 124 19.31 -11.60 -6.78
CA ASP A 124 19.95 -10.65 -5.86
C ASP A 124 19.06 -10.27 -4.67
N ASP A 125 18.05 -11.09 -4.36
CA ASP A 125 17.06 -10.87 -3.30
C ASP A 125 16.20 -9.60 -3.48
N THR A 126 16.18 -9.00 -4.67
CA THR A 126 15.25 -7.92 -4.97
C THR A 126 13.95 -8.45 -5.58
N PRO A 127 12.78 -7.88 -5.24
CA PRO A 127 11.53 -8.22 -5.93
C PRO A 127 11.63 -7.90 -7.42
N LYS A 128 10.98 -8.71 -8.27
CA LYS A 128 10.72 -8.29 -9.64
C LYS A 128 9.79 -7.07 -9.62
N GLU A 129 9.98 -6.18 -10.59
CA GLU A 129 9.20 -4.95 -10.68
C GLU A 129 7.78 -5.24 -11.14
N ASN A 130 6.83 -4.38 -10.75
CA ASN A 130 5.45 -4.39 -11.22
C ASN A 130 4.65 -5.68 -10.96
N ILE A 131 5.06 -6.48 -9.97
CA ILE A 131 4.28 -7.64 -9.52
C ILE A 131 3.06 -7.17 -8.73
N MET A 132 1.88 -7.66 -9.13
CA MET A 132 0.63 -7.46 -8.41
C MET A 132 0.43 -8.58 -7.38
N LYS A 133 1.22 -8.53 -6.32
CA LYS A 133 1.15 -9.47 -5.18
C LYS A 133 1.49 -8.76 -3.88
N TYR A 134 1.03 -9.34 -2.78
CA TYR A 134 1.16 -8.77 -1.45
C TYR A 134 2.32 -9.41 -0.70
N PHE A 135 3.01 -8.61 0.11
CA PHE A 135 4.08 -9.09 0.99
C PHE A 135 3.51 -9.82 2.21
N SER A 136 2.41 -9.31 2.74
CA SER A 136 1.80 -9.82 3.97
C SER A 136 0.34 -9.43 4.09
N LEU A 137 -0.38 -10.22 4.88
CA LEU A 137 -1.67 -9.90 5.48
C LEU A 137 -1.46 -9.65 6.97
N GLY A 138 -1.96 -8.54 7.49
CA GLY A 138 -1.89 -8.18 8.91
C GLY A 138 -3.28 -8.01 9.51
N ILE A 139 -3.39 -8.30 10.81
CA ILE A 139 -4.46 -7.79 11.66
C ILE A 139 -3.80 -7.06 12.81
N ASN A 140 -4.23 -5.83 13.06
CA ASN A 140 -3.78 -5.07 14.21
C ASN A 140 -4.98 -4.62 15.05
N PRO A 141 -5.28 -5.34 16.15
CA PRO A 141 -6.41 -5.04 17.03
C PRO A 141 -6.37 -3.66 17.67
N LYS A 142 -5.24 -2.94 17.62
CA LYS A 142 -5.17 -1.56 18.12
C LYS A 142 -5.97 -0.59 17.26
N TYR A 143 -6.20 -0.93 15.99
CA TYR A 143 -7.05 -0.13 15.13
C TYR A 143 -8.53 -0.47 15.35
N ASN A 144 -8.84 -1.71 15.77
CA ASN A 144 -10.19 -2.19 16.08
C ASN A 144 -10.89 -1.25 17.08
N ASP A 145 -11.98 -0.60 16.68
CA ASP A 145 -12.77 0.33 17.50
C ASP A 145 -13.72 -0.42 18.46
N GLY A 146 -13.57 -1.75 18.56
CA GLY A 146 -14.41 -2.65 19.33
C GLY A 146 -15.58 -3.21 18.54
N GLU A 147 -15.94 -2.60 17.41
CA GLU A 147 -17.02 -3.05 16.52
C GLU A 147 -16.49 -3.58 15.19
N ASP A 148 -15.36 -3.04 14.71
CA ASP A 148 -14.78 -3.39 13.44
C ASP A 148 -13.42 -4.08 13.57
N VAL A 149 -13.16 -5.02 12.66
CA VAL A 149 -11.88 -5.68 12.48
C VAL A 149 -11.34 -5.37 11.09
N TRP A 150 -10.11 -4.86 11.07
CA TRP A 150 -9.41 -4.57 9.83
C TRP A 150 -8.34 -5.61 9.51
N CYS A 151 -8.34 -6.06 8.26
CA CYS A 151 -7.26 -6.88 7.70
C CYS A 151 -6.54 -6.07 6.61
N ASP A 152 -5.22 -5.96 6.70
CA ASP A 152 -4.42 -5.16 5.77
C ASP A 152 -3.46 -6.00 4.94
N PHE A 153 -3.62 -5.93 3.63
CA PHE A 153 -2.71 -6.54 2.67
C PHE A 153 -1.73 -5.49 2.16
N SER A 154 -0.44 -5.68 2.44
CA SER A 154 0.62 -4.76 2.05
C SER A 154 1.19 -5.11 0.67
N LEU A 155 1.13 -4.20 -0.30
CA LEU A 155 1.60 -4.47 -1.67
C LEU A 155 3.14 -4.61 -1.71
N LEU A 156 3.67 -5.65 -2.38
CA LEU A 156 5.10 -6.01 -2.36
C LEU A 156 6.02 -4.87 -2.79
N ASN A 157 5.71 -4.26 -3.92
CA ASN A 157 6.53 -3.21 -4.52
C ASN A 157 6.15 -1.81 -4.05
N ASN A 158 5.18 -1.69 -3.14
CA ASN A 158 4.66 -0.39 -2.74
C ASN A 158 4.06 -0.40 -1.33
N SER A 159 4.89 -0.11 -0.33
CA SER A 159 4.44 -0.02 1.08
C SER A 159 3.46 1.12 1.35
N TYR A 160 3.25 1.99 0.37
CA TYR A 160 2.30 3.11 0.37
C TYR A 160 0.92 2.71 -0.16
N ILE A 161 0.73 1.46 -0.56
CA ILE A 161 -0.54 0.95 -1.05
C ILE A 161 -0.95 -0.26 -0.21
N ARG A 162 -2.16 -0.21 0.31
CA ARG A 162 -2.78 -1.31 1.04
C ARG A 162 -4.13 -1.64 0.46
N LEU A 163 -4.43 -2.93 0.34
CA LEU A 163 -5.80 -3.42 0.20
C LEU A 163 -6.30 -3.74 1.60
N ILE A 164 -7.45 -3.18 1.97
CA ILE A 164 -7.97 -3.25 3.33
C ILE A 164 -9.36 -3.87 3.29
N TYR A 165 -9.56 -4.86 4.15
CA TYR A 165 -10.87 -5.37 4.51
C TYR A 165 -11.32 -4.70 5.82
N SER A 166 -12.58 -4.31 5.88
CA SER A 166 -13.30 -3.89 7.08
C SER A 166 -14.53 -4.78 7.24
N SER A 167 -14.68 -5.40 8.41
CA SER A 167 -15.85 -6.23 8.72
C SER A 167 -17.16 -5.44 8.74
N SER A 168 -17.10 -4.14 9.02
CA SER A 168 -18.26 -3.25 9.12
C SER A 168 -18.47 -2.36 7.88
N GLY A 169 -17.52 -2.37 6.94
CA GLY A 169 -17.50 -1.46 5.79
C GLY A 169 -17.06 -0.03 6.13
N LYS A 170 -16.50 0.18 7.32
CA LYS A 170 -15.92 1.47 7.71
C LYS A 170 -14.53 1.63 7.10
N GLU A 171 -14.29 2.83 6.57
CA GLU A 171 -12.95 3.29 6.24
C GLU A 171 -12.18 3.62 7.53
N LEU A 172 -10.89 3.30 7.57
CA LEU A 172 -10.01 3.84 8.62
C LEU A 172 -9.95 5.36 8.43
N GLU A 173 -10.17 6.14 9.49
CA GLU A 173 -10.14 7.61 9.41
C GLU A 173 -8.96 8.09 8.55
N ASP A 174 -9.30 8.74 7.43
CA ASP A 174 -8.32 9.34 6.56
C ASP A 174 -7.66 10.49 7.31
N ASP A 175 -6.33 10.44 7.36
CA ASP A 175 -5.55 11.62 7.69
C ASP A 175 -5.04 12.27 6.40
N PHE A 176 -4.45 13.46 6.51
CA PHE A 176 -3.95 14.20 5.35
C PHE A 176 -2.88 13.44 4.53
N ARG A 177 -2.39 12.29 5.02
CA ARG A 177 -1.37 11.45 4.39
C ARG A 177 -1.98 10.30 3.61
N SER A 178 -3.27 10.01 3.79
CA SER A 178 -3.97 8.92 3.12
C SER A 178 -5.22 9.35 2.37
N VAL A 179 -5.55 8.54 1.36
CA VAL A 179 -6.88 8.56 0.73
C VAL A 179 -7.28 7.11 0.47
N GLY A 180 -8.49 6.73 0.85
CA GLY A 180 -9.07 5.44 0.48
C GLY A 180 -10.10 5.50 -0.65
N TYR A 181 -10.30 4.34 -1.28
CA TYR A 181 -11.26 4.14 -2.37
C TYR A 181 -11.89 2.76 -2.23
N PHE A 182 -13.21 2.73 -1.99
CA PHE A 182 -13.96 1.48 -1.89
C PHE A 182 -14.01 0.74 -3.24
N ILE A 183 -13.82 -0.57 -3.16
CA ILE A 183 -14.06 -1.53 -4.24
C ILE A 183 -15.50 -2.07 -4.10
N ASN A 184 -15.87 -2.45 -2.88
CA ASN A 184 -17.21 -2.91 -2.51
C ASN A 184 -17.50 -2.55 -1.03
N ASP A 185 -18.57 -3.09 -0.47
CA ASP A 185 -19.03 -2.75 0.89
C ASP A 185 -17.99 -3.00 1.99
N ASN A 186 -17.08 -3.97 1.82
CA ASN A 186 -16.12 -4.37 2.86
C ASN A 186 -14.66 -4.14 2.47
N TRP A 187 -14.38 -3.86 1.20
CA TRP A 187 -13.02 -3.76 0.68
C TRP A 187 -12.73 -2.38 0.11
N TYR A 188 -11.56 -1.84 0.46
CA TYR A 188 -11.09 -0.58 -0.08
C TYR A 188 -9.58 -0.57 -0.26
N ILE A 189 -9.11 0.27 -1.19
CA ILE A 189 -7.69 0.50 -1.44
C ILE A 189 -7.29 1.77 -0.72
N ARG A 190 -6.27 1.70 0.13
CA ARG A 190 -5.70 2.87 0.80
C ARG A 190 -4.35 3.21 0.19
N TYR A 191 -4.22 4.46 -0.25
CA TYR A 191 -2.96 5.07 -0.64
C TYR A 191 -2.46 5.93 0.52
N TYR A 192 -1.17 5.86 0.84
CA TYR A 192 -0.56 6.58 1.96
C TYR A 192 0.82 7.09 1.59
N ASP A 193 1.14 8.37 1.81
CA ASP A 193 2.47 8.92 1.54
C ASP A 193 3.11 9.47 2.82
N ARG A 194 4.12 8.75 3.35
CA ARG A 194 4.85 9.16 4.56
C ARG A 194 5.66 10.45 4.35
N SER A 195 6.03 10.78 3.12
CA SER A 195 6.79 12.03 2.87
C SER A 195 5.99 13.28 3.26
N LEU A 196 4.67 13.14 3.40
CA LEU A 196 3.77 14.18 3.85
C LEU A 196 3.95 14.55 5.33
N ASP A 197 4.57 13.70 6.14
CA ASP A 197 4.94 14.01 7.54
C ASP A 197 5.88 15.22 7.66
N SER A 198 6.55 15.60 6.56
CA SER A 198 7.56 16.67 6.55
C SER A 198 7.04 18.03 6.10
N PHE A 199 5.75 18.15 5.73
CA PHE A 199 5.13 19.39 5.28
C PHE A 199 4.45 20.15 6.44
N ASP A 200 4.57 21.47 6.47
CA ASP A 200 3.86 22.31 7.45
C ASP A 200 2.35 22.32 7.14
N HIS A 201 1.58 21.67 8.01
CA HIS A 201 0.15 21.42 7.81
C HIS A 201 -0.72 22.68 7.93
N SER A 202 -0.18 23.78 8.48
CA SER A 202 -0.93 25.01 8.70
C SER A 202 -1.32 25.74 7.40
N GLU A 203 -0.49 25.66 6.34
CA GLU A 203 -0.81 26.29 5.04
C GLU A 203 -1.62 25.40 4.08
N MET A 204 -1.69 24.08 4.32
CA MET A 204 -2.38 23.15 3.41
C MET A 204 -3.90 23.13 3.61
N TYR A 205 -4.38 23.25 4.85
CA TYR A 205 -5.82 23.24 5.15
C TYR A 205 -6.56 24.43 4.51
N ASP A 206 -5.95 25.62 4.50
CA ASP A 206 -6.58 26.85 3.98
C ASP A 206 -6.79 26.84 2.46
N ARG A 207 -6.06 26.00 1.71
CA ARG A 207 -6.18 25.91 0.24
C ARG A 207 -7.12 24.79 -0.24
N LEU A 208 -7.60 23.94 0.66
CA LEU A 208 -8.46 22.79 0.31
C LEU A 208 -9.94 23.03 0.58
N PHE A 209 -10.28 24.03 1.40
CA PHE A 209 -11.65 24.30 1.85
C PHE A 209 -12.12 25.75 1.67
N ASN A 210 -11.39 26.58 0.89
CA ASN A 210 -11.82 27.91 0.44
C ASN A 210 -11.84 27.99 -1.09
#